data_AF-A0A2N9NFQ4-F1
#
_entry.id   AF-A0A2N9NFQ4-F1
#
_cell.length_a   1.000
_cell.length_b   1.000
_cell.length_c   1.000
_cell.angle_alpha   90.00
_cell.angle_beta   90.00
_cell.angle_gamma   90.00
#
_symmetry.space_group_name_H-M   'P 1'
#
loop_
_entity.id
_entity.type
_entity.pdbx_description
1 polymer ?
#
loop_
_entity_poly.entity_id
_entity_poly.type
_entity_poly.pdbx_seq_one_letter_code
_entity_poly.pdbx_strand_id
1 'polypeptide(L)'
;MYFGVGIPNYTEIMELLKNGLTLEAKEKIMELREAVMELQEENLWLKQKLREFEFESDLTRNMYFDRGIYWLRKVTEDGTNREGPFCQVCFDRDRKPVRLQRAHTPQGGWFCAACRNHF
;
A
#
# COMPACT_ATOMS: atom_id res chain seq x y z
N MET A 1 -11.10 -18.14 -2.35
CA MET A 1 -12.56 -18.32 -2.26
C MET A 1 -13.17 -16.96 -2.59
N TYR A 2 -13.56 -16.74 -3.84
CA TYR A 2 -14.34 -15.57 -4.21
C TYR A 2 -15.80 -15.91 -3.92
N PHE A 3 -16.30 -15.48 -2.77
CA PHE A 3 -17.74 -15.47 -2.54
C PHE A 3 -18.27 -14.26 -3.31
N GLY A 4 -18.83 -14.52 -4.49
CA GLY A 4 -19.62 -13.50 -5.19
C GLY A 4 -20.83 -13.21 -4.34
N VAL A 5 -20.81 -12.07 -3.67
CA VAL A 5 -21.90 -11.60 -2.81
C VAL A 5 -23.15 -11.52 -3.67
N GLY A 6 -24.18 -12.30 -3.33
CA GLY A 6 -25.47 -12.25 -4.00
C GLY A 6 -26.18 -10.96 -3.61
N ILE A 7 -25.93 -9.87 -4.34
CA ILE A 7 -26.52 -8.56 -4.05
C ILE A 7 -28.00 -8.59 -4.47
N PRO A 8 -28.95 -8.37 -3.54
CA PRO A 8 -30.37 -8.29 -3.88
C PRO A 8 -30.64 -7.16 -4.87
N ASN A 9 -31.53 -7.41 -5.83
CA ASN A 9 -31.89 -6.40 -6.82
C ASN A 9 -32.95 -5.45 -6.27
N TYR A 10 -32.77 -4.14 -6.49
CA TYR A 10 -33.75 -3.11 -6.17
C TYR A 10 -35.17 -3.43 -6.68
N THR A 11 -35.31 -4.01 -7.89
CA THR A 11 -36.62 -4.33 -8.46
C THR A 11 -37.37 -5.39 -7.65
N GLU A 12 -36.67 -6.38 -7.11
CA GLU A 12 -37.24 -7.43 -6.26
C GLU A 12 -37.77 -6.85 -4.94
N ILE A 13 -36.98 -5.98 -4.29
CA ILE A 13 -37.40 -5.28 -3.06
C ILE A 13 -38.65 -4.43 -3.32
N MET A 14 -38.70 -3.73 -4.46
CA MET A 14 -39.84 -2.90 -4.83
C MET A 14 -41.11 -3.71 -5.10
N GLU A 15 -40.99 -4.91 -5.68
CA GLU A 15 -42.11 -5.83 -5.87
C GLU A 15 -42.65 -6.35 -4.55
N LEU A 16 -41.77 -6.75 -3.62
CA LEU A 16 -42.16 -7.18 -2.28
C LEU A 16 -42.93 -6.08 -1.53
N LEU A 17 -42.44 -4.83 -1.61
CA LEU A 17 -43.11 -3.67 -1.02
C LEU A 17 -44.49 -3.40 -1.64
N LYS A 18 -44.61 -3.47 -2.97
CA LYS A 18 -45.89 -3.29 -3.68
C LYS A 18 -46.92 -4.35 -3.31
N ASN A 19 -46.48 -5.58 -3.05
CA ASN A 19 -47.34 -6.70 -2.69
C ASN A 19 -47.68 -6.75 -1.18
N GLY A 20 -47.24 -5.77 -0.39
CA GLY A 20 -47.46 -5.73 1.07
C GLY A 20 -46.60 -6.71 1.86
N LEU A 21 -45.63 -7.38 1.20
CA LEU A 21 -44.69 -8.34 1.79
C LEU A 21 -43.56 -7.60 2.51
N THR A 22 -43.92 -6.91 3.58
CA THR A 22 -43.03 -5.97 4.29
C THR A 22 -41.93 -6.66 5.10
N LEU A 23 -42.09 -7.94 5.46
CA LEU A 23 -41.07 -8.69 6.20
C LEU A 23 -39.96 -9.15 5.25
N GLU A 24 -40.34 -9.75 4.14
CA GLU A 24 -39.45 -10.22 3.08
C GLU A 24 -38.67 -9.05 2.47
N ALA A 25 -39.34 -7.90 2.27
CA ALA A 25 -38.66 -6.68 1.85
C ALA A 25 -37.61 -6.21 2.87
N LYS A 26 -37.89 -6.33 4.18
CA LYS A 26 -36.90 -5.98 5.24
C LYS A 26 -35.71 -6.94 5.25
N GLU A 27 -35.95 -8.23 5.06
CA GLU A 27 -34.87 -9.23 4.94
C GLU A 27 -33.96 -8.91 3.76
N LYS A 28 -34.53 -8.62 2.59
CA LYS A 28 -33.75 -8.22 1.40
C LYS A 28 -33.00 -6.91 1.58
N ILE A 29 -33.56 -5.95 2.31
CA ILE A 29 -32.85 -4.72 2.67
C ILE A 29 -31.68 -5.01 3.61
N MET A 30 -31.82 -5.96 4.54
CA MET A 30 -30.72 -6.38 5.42
C MET A 30 -29.60 -7.07 4.64
N GLU A 31 -29.94 -8.01 3.76
CA GLU A 31 -28.99 -8.67 2.86
C GLU A 31 -28.24 -7.63 2.00
N LEU A 32 -28.96 -6.63 1.45
CA LEU A 32 -28.35 -5.55 0.69
C LEU A 32 -27.40 -4.70 1.53
N ARG A 33 -27.75 -4.40 2.79
CA ARG A 33 -26.89 -3.64 3.71
C ARG A 33 -25.60 -4.40 4.02
N GLU A 34 -25.70 -5.70 4.30
CA GLU A 34 -24.55 -6.57 4.54
C GLU A 34 -23.63 -6.60 3.32
N ALA A 35 -24.18 -6.83 2.12
CA ALA A 35 -23.42 -6.81 0.89
C ALA A 35 -22.73 -5.46 0.62
N VAL A 36 -23.38 -4.35 0.93
CA VAL A 36 -22.76 -3.01 0.82
C VAL A 36 -21.61 -2.85 1.80
N MET A 37 -21.73 -3.34 3.04
CA MET A 37 -20.65 -3.27 4.02
C MET A 37 -19.44 -4.09 3.56
N GLU A 38 -19.65 -5.33 3.10
CA GLU A 38 -18.58 -6.18 2.57
C GLU A 38 -17.87 -5.53 1.38
N LEU A 39 -18.63 -4.98 0.42
CA LEU A 39 -18.05 -4.26 -0.72
C LEU A 39 -17.27 -3.02 -0.31
N GLN A 40 -17.72 -2.30 0.72
CA GLN A 40 -17.00 -1.14 1.25
C GLN A 40 -15.67 -1.56 1.89
N GLU A 41 -15.66 -2.65 2.66
CA GLU A 41 -14.45 -3.21 3.26
C GLU A 41 -13.46 -3.68 2.19
N GLU A 42 -13.93 -4.44 1.20
CA GLU A 42 -13.10 -4.88 0.08
C GLU A 42 -12.55 -3.68 -0.71
N ASN A 43 -13.36 -2.66 -0.97
CA ASN A 43 -12.90 -1.46 -1.66
C ASN A 43 -11.82 -0.70 -0.88
N LEU A 44 -11.97 -0.57 0.44
CA LEU A 44 -10.97 0.05 1.30
C LEU A 44 -9.66 -0.75 1.29
N TRP A 45 -9.76 -2.08 1.40
CA TRP A 45 -8.61 -2.98 1.34
C TRP A 45 -7.88 -2.90 -0.02
N LEU A 46 -8.63 -2.96 -1.13
CA LEU A 46 -8.06 -2.83 -2.48
C LEU A 46 -7.39 -1.47 -2.70
N LYS A 47 -8.03 -0.38 -2.27
CA LYS A 47 -7.43 0.96 -2.32
C LYS A 47 -6.15 1.06 -1.50
N GLN A 48 -6.10 0.40 -0.34
CA GLN A 48 -4.88 0.33 0.45
C GLN A 48 -3.78 -0.43 -0.29
N LYS A 49 -4.10 -1.59 -0.87
CA LYS A 49 -3.13 -2.36 -1.67
C LYS A 49 -2.62 -1.59 -2.88
N LEU A 50 -3.51 -0.88 -3.58
CA LEU A 50 -3.11 -0.04 -4.71
C LEU A 50 -2.10 1.03 -4.28
N ARG A 51 -2.36 1.74 -3.17
CA ARG A 51 -1.42 2.74 -2.64
C ARG A 51 -0.08 2.14 -2.24
N GLU A 52 -0.08 0.95 -1.63
CA GLU A 52 1.15 0.22 -1.28
C GLU A 52 1.98 -0.10 -2.54
N PHE A 53 1.35 -0.63 -3.59
CA PHE A 53 2.02 -0.94 -4.85
C PHE A 53 2.52 0.31 -5.61
N GLU A 54 1.72 1.37 -5.66
CA GLU A 54 2.12 2.64 -6.27
C GLU A 54 3.37 3.20 -5.58
N PHE A 55 3.40 3.18 -4.24
CA PHE A 55 4.57 3.60 -3.47
C PHE A 55 5.81 2.75 -3.75
N GLU A 56 5.69 1.42 -3.77
CA GLU A 56 6.81 0.51 -4.06
C GLU A 56 7.34 0.68 -5.48
N SER A 57 6.44 0.88 -6.45
CA SER A 57 6.77 1.15 -7.85
C SER A 57 7.54 2.47 -8.00
N ASP A 58 7.03 3.55 -7.39
CA ASP A 58 7.69 4.86 -7.42
C ASP A 58 9.05 4.83 -6.75
N LEU A 59 9.17 4.14 -5.61
CA LEU A 59 10.44 3.94 -4.93
C LEU A 59 11.43 3.22 -5.85
N THR A 60 11.03 2.11 -6.47
CA THR A 60 11.89 1.30 -7.35
C THR A 60 12.32 2.09 -8.59
N ARG A 61 11.41 2.86 -9.20
CA ARG A 61 11.69 3.65 -10.40
C ARG A 61 12.67 4.79 -10.15
N ASN A 62 12.61 5.41 -8.97
CA ASN A 62 13.42 6.58 -8.63
C ASN A 62 14.70 6.24 -7.86
N MET A 63 14.84 5.00 -7.37
CA MET A 63 16.06 4.55 -6.70
C MET A 63 17.16 4.24 -7.72
N TYR A 64 18.36 4.76 -7.50
CA TYR A 64 19.52 4.50 -8.35
C TYR A 64 20.76 4.19 -7.52
N PHE A 65 21.59 3.28 -8.03
CA PHE A 65 22.82 2.85 -7.38
C PHE A 65 23.98 3.75 -7.80
N ASP A 66 24.74 4.26 -6.84
CA ASP A 66 25.94 5.07 -7.06
C ASP A 66 27.00 4.73 -6.01
N ARG A 67 28.17 4.26 -6.47
CA ARG A 67 29.35 3.96 -5.64
C ARG A 67 29.07 3.10 -4.39
N GLY A 68 28.38 1.97 -4.55
CA GLY A 68 28.20 1.00 -3.45
C GLY A 68 26.95 1.23 -2.59
N ILE A 69 26.20 2.30 -2.84
CA ILE A 69 25.02 2.68 -2.05
C ILE A 69 23.89 3.18 -2.97
N TYR A 70 22.65 3.12 -2.49
CA TYR A 70 21.49 3.61 -3.23
C TYR A 70 21.14 5.05 -2.85
N TRP A 71 20.54 5.77 -3.80
CA TRP A 71 20.00 7.11 -3.62
C TRP A 71 18.63 7.20 -4.28
N LEU A 72 17.73 7.95 -3.68
CA LEU A 72 16.41 8.23 -4.24
C LEU A 72 16.45 9.55 -5.00
N ARG A 73 16.07 9.55 -6.28
CA ARG A 73 15.93 10.77 -7.08
C ARG A 73 14.69 11.53 -6.61
N LYS A 74 14.88 12.69 -5.99
CA LYS A 74 13.80 13.48 -5.40
C LYS A 74 14.24 14.94 -5.35
N VAL A 75 13.37 15.86 -5.72
CA VAL A 75 13.66 17.29 -5.61
C VAL A 75 13.85 17.64 -4.13
N THR A 76 14.99 18.23 -3.79
CA THR A 76 15.36 18.64 -2.43
C THR A 76 15.58 20.14 -2.39
N GLU A 77 15.30 20.77 -1.24
CA GLU A 77 15.46 22.22 -1.05
C GLU A 77 16.92 22.67 -1.18
N ASP A 78 17.87 21.79 -0.86
CA ASP A 78 19.31 22.03 -1.00
C ASP A 78 19.83 21.92 -2.45
N GLY A 79 18.95 21.64 -3.42
CA GLY A 79 19.29 21.53 -4.84
C GLY A 79 20.07 20.27 -5.22
N THR A 80 20.35 19.36 -4.28
CA THR A 80 21.07 18.11 -4.58
C THR A 80 20.23 17.12 -5.39
N ASN A 81 18.90 17.28 -5.37
CA ASN A 81 17.91 16.46 -6.07
C ASN A 81 18.06 14.95 -5.78
N ARG A 82 18.57 14.61 -4.59
CA ARG A 82 18.72 13.24 -4.13
C ARG A 82 18.49 13.12 -2.63
N GLU A 83 17.82 12.06 -2.24
CA GLU A 83 17.62 11.67 -0.85
C GLU A 83 18.38 10.37 -0.56
N GLY A 84 19.00 10.25 0.62
CA GLY A 84 19.78 9.08 0.98
C GLY A 84 21.05 9.39 1.78
N PRO A 85 22.01 8.46 1.86
CA PRO A 85 22.05 7.20 1.11
C PRO A 85 21.27 6.06 1.76
N PHE A 86 21.01 5.02 0.98
CA PHE A 86 20.28 3.82 1.37
C PHE A 86 21.15 2.56 1.22
N CYS A 87 20.92 1.59 2.09
CA CYS A 87 21.68 0.35 2.16
C CYS A 87 21.44 -0.51 0.90
N GLN A 88 22.52 -0.82 0.18
CA GLN A 88 22.47 -1.73 -0.96
C GLN A 88 21.87 -3.09 -0.60
N VAL A 89 22.40 -3.72 0.45
CA VAL A 89 22.03 -5.10 0.80
C VAL A 89 20.56 -5.22 1.19
N CYS A 90 20.02 -4.25 1.94
CA CYS A 90 18.61 -4.27 2.33
C CYS A 90 17.68 -4.01 1.15
N PHE A 91 18.09 -3.14 0.23
CA PHE A 91 17.27 -2.81 -0.93
C PHE A 91 17.28 -3.92 -1.99
N ASP A 92 18.44 -4.53 -2.26
CA ASP A 92 18.57 -5.62 -3.23
C ASP A 92 17.84 -6.88 -2.78
N ARG A 93 17.96 -7.22 -1.49
CA ARG A 93 17.37 -8.45 -0.93
C ARG A 93 15.87 -8.32 -0.68
N ASP A 94 15.45 -7.24 -0.03
CA ASP A 94 14.11 -7.12 0.55
C ASP A 94 13.31 -5.93 -0.04
N ARG A 95 13.86 -5.18 -1.01
CA ARG A 95 13.30 -3.90 -1.51
C ARG A 95 13.08 -2.85 -0.40
N LYS A 96 13.79 -2.97 0.72
CA LYS A 96 13.69 -2.06 1.86
C LYS A 96 14.68 -0.90 1.75
N PRO A 97 14.24 0.36 1.61
CA PRO A 97 15.11 1.53 1.51
C PRO A 97 15.60 1.94 2.91
N VAL A 98 16.48 1.14 3.52
CA VAL A 98 17.01 1.44 4.86
C VAL A 98 18.03 2.56 4.76
N ARG A 99 17.74 3.70 5.39
CA ARG A 99 18.64 4.88 5.42
C ARG A 99 19.94 4.51 6.13
N LEU A 100 21.06 4.76 5.46
CA LEU A 100 22.39 4.60 6.06
C LEU A 100 22.68 5.77 7.00
N GLN A 101 23.36 5.44 8.10
CA GLN A 101 23.78 6.38 9.12
C GLN A 101 25.28 6.65 8.97
N ARG A 102 25.74 7.84 9.36
CA ARG A 102 27.19 8.14 9.37
C ARG A 102 27.86 7.27 10.42
N ALA A 103 28.94 6.60 10.04
CA ALA A 103 29.75 5.84 10.99
C ALA A 103 30.60 6.80 11.84
N HIS A 104 30.66 6.56 13.15
CA HIS A 104 31.52 7.29 14.08
C HIS A 104 32.95 6.71 14.08
N THR A 105 33.58 6.62 12.91
CA THR A 105 34.98 6.17 12.77
C THR A 105 35.85 7.30 12.22
N PRO A 106 37.18 7.30 12.49
CA PRO A 106 38.10 8.32 11.97
C PRO A 106 38.12 8.41 10.44
N GLN A 107 37.86 7.31 9.74
CA GLN A 107 37.80 7.25 8.27
C GLN A 107 36.43 7.66 7.70
N GLY A 108 35.43 7.88 8.57
CA GLY A 108 34.05 8.15 8.18
C GLY A 108 33.34 6.90 7.64
N GLY A 109 32.51 7.10 6.61
CA GLY A 109 31.72 6.03 5.98
C GLY A 109 30.28 5.95 6.45
N TRP A 110 29.60 4.91 5.97
CA TRP A 110 28.18 4.68 6.18
C TRP A 110 27.96 3.33 6.85
N PHE A 111 26.96 3.24 7.74
CA PHE A 111 26.56 1.99 8.36
C PHE A 111 25.05 1.79 8.29
N CYS A 112 24.63 0.54 8.15
CA CYS A 112 23.22 0.15 8.17
C CYS A 112 22.83 -0.38 9.54
N ALA A 113 21.90 0.26 10.23
CA ALA A 113 21.39 -0.23 11.52
C ALA A 113 20.56 -1.51 11.42
N ALA A 114 20.02 -1.83 10.23
CA ALA A 114 19.19 -3.03 10.03
C ALA A 114 20.02 -4.30 9.77
N CYS A 115 21.01 -4.23 8.87
CA CYS A 115 21.81 -5.40 8.48
C CYS A 115 23.26 -5.36 8.99
N ARG A 116 23.67 -4.28 9.66
CA ARG A 116 25.00 -4.07 10.25
C ARG A 116 26.18 -4.05 9.26
N ASN A 117 25.90 -3.85 7.97
CA ASN A 117 26.96 -3.64 6.96
C ASN A 117 27.51 -2.21 7.02
N HIS A 118 28.78 -2.10 6.63
CA HIS A 118 29.51 -0.84 6.48
C HIS A 118 29.84 -0.61 5.00
N PHE A 119 29.81 0.66 4.59
CA PHE A 119 30.05 1.11 3.22
C PHE A 119 30.96 2.34 3.21
#